data_AF-A0A9D1GSU0-F1
#
_entry.id   AF-A0A9D1GSU0-F1
#
_cell.length_a   1.000
_cell.length_b   1.000
_cell.length_c   1.000
_cell.angle_alpha   90.00
_cell.angle_beta   90.00
_cell.angle_gamma   90.00
#
_symmetry.space_group_name_H-M   'P 1'
#
loop_
_entity.id
_entity.type
_entity.pdbx_description
1 polymer ?
#
loop_
_entity_poly.entity_id
_entity_poly.type
_entity_poly.pdbx_seq_one_letter_code
_entity_poly.pdbx_strand_id
1 'polypeptide(L)'
;MTDTEAESIILSLVHSSHNPLYESNYEMLHKITEGFIFRREDKTKKDLFSSLIDFENIQSNIFKIINQFAVQGVECLIISDAIVSMFCCDKTF
;
A
#
# COMPACT_ATOMS: atom_id res chain seq x y z
N MET A 1 -7.90 14.23 5.74
CA MET A 1 -8.66 13.04 5.30
C MET A 1 -9.54 12.63 6.45
N THR A 2 -10.80 12.25 6.21
CA THR A 2 -11.63 11.67 7.27
C THR A 2 -11.26 10.21 7.49
N ASP A 3 -11.54 9.68 8.67
CA ASP A 3 -11.23 8.28 8.99
C ASP A 3 -11.93 7.31 8.02
N THR A 4 -13.13 7.66 7.55
CA THR A 4 -13.90 6.91 6.55
C THR A 4 -13.21 6.86 5.17
N GLU A 5 -12.57 7.95 4.76
CA GLU A 5 -11.80 8.01 3.50
C GLU A 5 -10.55 7.13 3.61
N ALA A 6 -9.88 7.17 4.76
CA ALA A 6 -8.71 6.33 5.03
C ALA A 6 -9.09 4.83 5.03
N GLU A 7 -10.17 4.46 5.70
CA GLU A 7 -10.70 3.08 5.68
C GLU A 7 -11.06 2.63 4.26
N SER A 8 -11.67 3.50 3.46
CA SER A 8 -12.03 3.20 2.06
C SER A 8 -10.79 2.96 1.19
N ILE A 9 -9.71 3.73 1.41
CA ILE A 9 -8.43 3.52 0.73
C ILE A 9 -7.84 2.17 1.14
N ILE A 10 -7.78 1.89 2.44
CA ILE A 10 -7.26 0.60 2.96
C ILE A 10 -8.06 -0.55 2.37
N LEU A 11 -9.39 -0.46 2.36
CA LEU A 11 -10.27 -1.48 1.80
C LEU A 11 -10.00 -1.71 0.31
N SER A 12 -9.77 -0.63 -0.45
CA SER A 12 -9.46 -0.73 -1.88
C SER A 12 -8.12 -1.41 -2.17
N LEU A 13 -7.15 -1.29 -1.25
CA LEU A 13 -5.84 -1.93 -1.33
C LEU A 13 -5.90 -3.40 -0.90
N VAL A 14 -6.64 -3.72 0.17
CA VAL A 14 -6.76 -5.08 0.71
C VAL A 14 -7.65 -5.97 -0.17
N HIS A 15 -8.65 -5.41 -0.83
CA HIS A 15 -9.58 -6.15 -1.69
C HIS A 15 -9.12 -6.30 -3.15
N SER A 16 -7.83 -6.10 -3.47
CA SER A 16 -7.35 -6.44 -4.82
C SER A 16 -7.67 -7.92 -5.12
N SER A 17 -8.33 -8.16 -6.25
CA SER A 17 -8.89 -9.47 -6.63
C SER A 17 -7.84 -10.57 -6.44
N HIS A 18 -8.07 -11.58 -5.63
CA HIS A 18 -7.05 -12.62 -5.38
C HIS A 18 -6.86 -13.59 -6.58
N ASN A 19 -7.50 -13.35 -7.73
CA ASN A 19 -7.48 -14.26 -8.86
C ASN A 19 -7.65 -13.54 -10.22
N PRO A 20 -6.78 -13.81 -11.22
CA PRO A 20 -5.53 -14.56 -11.14
C PRO A 20 -4.47 -13.83 -10.31
N LEU A 21 -3.72 -14.58 -9.49
CA LEU A 21 -2.71 -14.04 -8.56
C LEU A 21 -1.69 -13.13 -9.25
N TYR A 22 -1.28 -13.48 -10.47
CA TYR A 22 -0.28 -12.71 -11.22
C TYR A 22 -0.78 -11.30 -11.57
N GLU A 23 -1.97 -11.19 -12.18
CA GLU A 23 -2.54 -9.90 -12.57
C GLU A 23 -2.82 -9.03 -11.35
N SER A 24 -3.34 -9.64 -10.28
CA SER A 24 -3.56 -8.93 -9.02
C SER A 24 -2.29 -8.35 -8.41
N ASN A 25 -1.23 -9.16 -8.37
CA ASN A 25 0.07 -8.73 -7.86
C ASN A 25 0.68 -7.66 -8.75
N TYR A 26 0.50 -7.75 -10.07
CA TYR A 26 0.95 -6.73 -11.02
C TYR A 26 0.21 -5.41 -10.80
N GLU A 27 -1.12 -5.43 -10.71
CA GLU A 27 -1.93 -4.24 -10.44
C GLU A 27 -1.59 -3.62 -9.08
N MET A 28 -1.42 -4.44 -8.05
CA MET A 28 -1.04 -3.98 -6.71
C MET A 28 0.35 -3.36 -6.72
N LEU A 29 1.33 -4.02 -7.35
CA LEU A 29 2.68 -3.48 -7.50
C LEU A 29 2.64 -2.14 -8.23
N HIS A 30 1.91 -2.06 -9.34
CA HIS A 30 1.77 -0.85 -10.13
C HIS A 30 1.13 0.30 -9.33
N LYS A 31 0.09 0.03 -8.55
CA LYS A 31 -0.53 1.03 -7.65
C LYS A 31 0.43 1.51 -6.55
N ILE A 32 1.29 0.62 -6.05
CA ILE A 32 2.29 0.97 -5.03
C ILE A 32 3.41 1.82 -5.63
N THR A 33 3.87 1.50 -6.85
CA THR A 33 4.98 2.20 -7.50
C THR A 33 4.56 3.50 -8.17
N GLU A 34 3.46 3.51 -8.92
CA GLU A 34 2.99 4.69 -9.64
C GLU A 34 2.07 5.58 -8.79
N GLY A 35 1.57 5.06 -7.67
CA GLY A 35 0.53 5.71 -6.89
C GLY A 35 -0.87 5.55 -7.51
N PHE A 36 -1.86 6.15 -6.87
CA PHE A 36 -3.25 6.11 -7.35
C PHE A 36 -4.01 7.38 -7.00
N ILE A 37 -5.05 7.66 -7.79
CA ILE A 37 -5.95 8.79 -7.55
C ILE A 37 -7.10 8.31 -6.67
N PHE A 38 -7.22 8.91 -5.49
CA PHE A 38 -8.37 8.76 -4.60
C PHE A 38 -9.36 9.90 -4.82
N ARG A 39 -10.58 9.54 -5.23
CA ARG A 39 -11.69 10.49 -5.40
C ARG A 39 -12.38 10.68 -4.06
N ARG A 40 -12.42 11.92 -3.58
CA ARG A 40 -13.09 12.26 -2.33
C ARG A 40 -14.61 12.14 -2.46
N GLU A 41 -15.27 11.74 -1.39
CA GLU A 41 -16.74 11.68 -1.34
C GLU A 41 -17.36 13.07 -1.49
N ASP A 42 -16.70 14.07 -0.91
CA ASP A 42 -17.03 15.48 -1.03
C ASP A 42 -16.53 16.04 -2.37
N LYS A 43 -17.43 16.12 -3.35
CA LYS A 43 -17.17 16.62 -4.71
C LYS A 43 -16.75 18.10 -4.77
N THR A 44 -16.83 18.83 -3.67
CA THR A 44 -16.33 20.22 -3.61
C THR A 44 -14.81 20.29 -3.45
N LYS A 45 -14.18 19.18 -3.05
CA LYS A 45 -12.74 19.08 -2.82
C LYS A 45 -12.04 18.40 -4.00
N LYS A 46 -10.79 18.77 -4.25
CA LYS A 46 -9.98 18.17 -5.32
C LYS A 46 -9.67 16.70 -5.02
N ASP A 47 -9.55 15.87 -6.05
CA ASP A 47 -9.05 14.51 -5.93
C ASP A 47 -7.64 14.49 -5.30
N LEU A 48 -7.35 13.45 -4.52
CA LEU A 48 -6.05 13.25 -3.87
C LEU A 48 -5.24 12.27 -4.70
N PHE A 49 -3.98 12.61 -4.97
CA PHE A 49 -3.03 11.68 -5.54
C PHE A 49 -2.19 11.11 -4.40
N SER A 50 -2.26 9.80 -4.18
CA SER A 50 -1.55 9.10 -3.11
C SER A 50 -0.39 8.31 -3.71
N SER A 51 0.84 8.64 -3.32
CA SER A 51 2.03 7.82 -3.62
C SER A 51 2.49 7.12 -2.36
N LEU A 52 2.70 5.81 -2.42
CA LEU A 52 3.11 5.00 -1.27
C LEU A 52 4.64 4.91 -1.12
N ILE A 53 5.39 5.33 -2.13
CA ILE A 53 6.86 5.33 -2.14
C ILE A 53 7.35 6.65 -2.73
N ASP A 54 8.23 7.34 -2.01
CA ASP A 54 8.93 8.51 -2.55
C ASP A 54 10.23 8.05 -3.26
N PHE A 55 10.22 8.04 -4.59
CA PHE A 55 11.40 7.69 -5.39
C PHE A 55 12.39 8.85 -5.57
N GLU A 56 11.96 10.10 -5.34
CA GLU A 56 12.80 11.28 -5.50
C GLU A 56 13.65 11.52 -4.24
N ASN A 57 13.04 11.33 -3.07
CA ASN A 57 13.69 11.51 -1.79
C ASN A 57 13.55 10.27 -0.90
N ILE A 58 14.51 9.36 -1.05
CA ILE A 58 14.59 8.09 -0.31
C ILE A 58 14.57 8.28 1.22
N GLN A 59 15.07 9.42 1.73
CA GLN A 59 15.05 9.71 3.16
C GLN A 59 13.65 10.00 3.72
N SER A 60 12.66 10.26 2.87
CA SER A 60 11.26 10.39 3.27
C SER A 60 10.58 9.04 3.51
N ASN A 61 11.22 7.94 3.10
CA ASN A 61 10.69 6.60 3.32
C ASN A 61 11.20 6.03 4.64
N ILE A 62 10.30 5.44 5.42
CA ILE A 62 10.58 4.71 6.65
C ILE A 62 10.80 3.25 6.28
N PHE A 63 12.01 2.76 6.51
CA PHE A 63 12.36 1.35 6.35
C PHE A 63 12.35 0.68 7.72
N LYS A 64 11.56 -0.38 7.87
CA LYS A 64 11.49 -1.15 9.10
C LYS A 64 11.79 -2.61 8.81
N ILE A 65 12.82 -3.13 9.47
CA ILE A 65 13.21 -4.54 9.41
C ILE A 65 12.45 -5.28 10.52
N ILE A 66 11.77 -6.36 10.14
CA ILE A 66 11.03 -7.24 11.04
C ILE A 66 11.67 -8.62 10.93
N ASN A 67 12.08 -9.18 12.07
CA ASN A 67 12.66 -10.51 12.14
C ASN A 67 11.56 -11.56 12.38
N GLN A 68 11.73 -12.77 11.83
CA GLN A 68 10.89 -13.94 12.14
C GLN A 68 9.39 -13.71 11.94
N PHE A 69 9.01 -13.23 10.76
CA PHE A 69 7.61 -13.06 10.41
C PHE A 69 7.08 -14.31 9.70
N ALA A 70 5.96 -14.83 10.20
CA ALA A 70 5.26 -15.94 9.60
C ALA A 70 4.26 -15.42 8.56
N VAL A 71 4.48 -15.76 7.29
CA VAL A 71 3.54 -15.51 6.19
C VAL A 71 2.65 -16.74 6.04
N GLN A 72 1.34 -16.56 6.15
CA GLN A 72 0.37 -17.61 5.90
C GLN A 72 0.03 -17.69 4.41
N GLY A 73 0.48 -18.76 3.76
CA GLY A 73 0.00 -19.16 2.45
C GLY A 73 -1.30 -19.98 2.55
N VAL A 74 -1.91 -20.26 1.41
CA VAL A 74 -3.14 -21.06 1.30
C VAL A 74 -2.91 -22.49 1.83
N GLU A 75 -1.73 -23.06 1.59
CA GLU A 75 -1.40 -24.46 1.93
C GLU A 75 -0.31 -24.61 2.98
N CYS A 76 0.48 -23.56 3.28
CA CYS A 76 1.59 -23.64 4.22
C CYS A 76 1.90 -22.32 4.93
N LEU A 77 2.49 -22.41 6.13
CA LEU A 77 3.08 -21.29 6.86
C LEU A 77 4.57 -21.20 6.51
N ILE A 78 5.01 -20.04 6.03
CA ILE A 78 6.42 -19.78 5.73
C ILE A 78 6.96 -18.82 6.78
N ILE A 79 7.99 -19.24 7.51
CA ILE A 79 8.69 -18.36 8.46
C ILE A 79 9.87 -17.75 7.74
N SER A 80 9.84 -16.43 7.60
CA SER A 80 10.93 -15.65 7.01
C SER A 80 11.92 -15.24 8.09
N ASP A 81 13.22 -15.34 7.81
CA ASP A 81 14.24 -14.86 8.74
C ASP A 81 14.16 -13.34 8.92
N ALA A 82 14.02 -12.58 7.82
CA ALA A 82 13.82 -11.14 7.88
C ALA A 82 12.91 -10.63 6.76
N ILE A 83 12.06 -9.64 7.10
CA ILE A 83 11.22 -8.88 6.17
C ILE A 83 11.60 -7.40 6.27
N VAL A 84 11.76 -6.76 5.12
CA VAL A 84 11.87 -5.30 5.05
C VAL A 84 10.51 -4.73 4.67
N SER A 85 9.92 -3.96 5.58
CA SER A 85 8.72 -3.17 5.32
C SER A 85 9.12 -1.73 5.01
N MET A 86 8.47 -1.13 4.02
CA MET A 86 8.67 0.26 3.62
C MET A 86 7.36 1.01 3.77
N PHE A 87 7.39 2.17 4.41
CA PHE A 87 6.27 3.09 4.53
C PHE A 87 6.74 4.46 4.04
N CYS A 88 6.03 5.10 3.11
CA CYS A 88 6.27 6.52 2.86
C CYS A 88 5.80 7.32 4.09
N CYS A 89 6.67 8.18 4.62
CA CYS A 89 6.27 9.19 5.58
C CYS A 89 5.81 10.40 4.77
N ASP A 90 4.48 10.56 4.63
CA ASP A 90 3.94 11.64 3.81
C ASP A 90 4.42 13.01 4.28
N LYS A 91 5.03 13.76 3.35
CA LYS A 91 4.92 15.21 3.35
C LYS A 91 3.57 15.57 2.74
N THR A 92 2.64 15.91 3.62
CA THR A 92 1.46 16.78 3.44
C THR A 92 0.22 16.27 2.69
N PHE A 93 -0.92 16.53 3.36
CA PHE A 93 -2.33 16.46 2.97
C PHE A 93 -2.74 17.35 1.79
#